data_AF-A0AAV5TIV9-F1
#
_entry.id   AF-A0AAV5TIV9-F1
#
_cell.length_a   1.000
_cell.length_b   1.000
_cell.length_c   1.000
_cell.angle_alpha   90.00
_cell.angle_beta   90.00
_cell.angle_gamma   90.00
#
_symmetry.space_group_name_H-M   'P 1'
#
loop_
_entity.id
_entity.type
_entity.pdbx_description
1 polymer ?
#
loop_
_entity_poly.entity_id
_entity_poly.type
_entity_poly.pdbx_seq_one_letter_code
_entity_poly.pdbx_strand_id
1 'polypeptide(L)' 'TRQAQGLALAVTVATRYSAIRRQGHIEMNVPEVQVLDYQTQQYRIFPQIAQAYAFLFTGLEVMEMYKKMSAG' A
#
# COMPACT_ATOMS: atom_id res chain seq x y z
N THR A 1 11.73 -2.08 -9.72
CA THR A 1 11.08 -1.43 -10.89
C THR A 1 10.51 -0.08 -10.47
N ARG A 2 10.59 0.95 -11.32
CA ARG A 2 10.11 2.33 -10.99
C ARG A 2 8.63 2.36 -10.55
N GLN A 3 7.81 1.46 -11.09
CA GLN A 3 6.40 1.31 -10.73
C GLN A 3 6.19 0.84 -9.28
N ALA A 4 6.94 -0.18 -8.83
CA ALA A 4 6.85 -0.68 -7.45
C ALA A 4 7.23 0.42 -6.43
N GLN A 5 8.27 1.19 -6.73
CA GLN A 5 8.73 2.30 -5.88
C GLN A 5 7.70 3.42 -5.82
N GLY A 6 7.12 3.83 -6.96
CA GLY A 6 6.08 4.85 -7.02
C GLY A 6 4.84 4.46 -6.22
N LEU A 7 4.37 3.21 -6.38
CA LEU A 7 3.23 2.68 -5.63
C LEU A 7 3.52 2.62 -4.12
N ALA A 8 4.70 2.13 -3.73
CA ALA A 8 5.11 2.07 -2.33
C ALA A 8 5.15 3.46 -1.66
N LEU A 9 5.67 4.48 -2.36
CA LEU A 9 5.70 5.85 -1.86
C LEU A 9 4.28 6.42 -1.69
N ALA A 10 3.44 6.29 -2.72
CA ALA A 10 2.07 6.79 -2.70
C ALA A 10 1.24 6.13 -1.58
N VAL A 11 1.30 4.80 -1.48
CA VAL A 11 0.54 4.07 -0.46
C VAL A 11 1.05 4.35 0.96
N THR A 12 2.36 4.58 1.14
CA THR A 12 2.93 5.00 2.43
C THR A 12 2.35 6.34 2.87
N VAL A 13 2.33 7.34 1.99
CA VAL A 13 1.77 8.66 2.31
C VAL A 13 0.27 8.56 2.60
N ALA A 14 -0.48 7.87 1.74
CA ALA A 14 -1.93 7.69 1.91
C ALA A 14 -2.28 6.98 3.23
N THR A 15 -1.53 5.95 3.61
CA THR A 15 -1.74 5.20 4.86
C THR A 15 -1.46 6.08 6.08
N ARG A 16 -0.31 6.76 6.11
CA ARG A 16 0.07 7.65 7.22
C ARG A 16 -0.92 8.80 7.41
N TYR A 17 -1.33 9.43 6.31
CA TYR A 17 -2.35 10.47 6.35
C TYR A 17 -3.68 9.91 6.88
N SER A 18 -4.13 8.75 6.38
CA SER A 18 -5.40 8.16 6.80
C SER A 18 -5.40 7.73 8.28
N ALA A 19 -4.24 7.38 8.82
CA ALA A 19 -4.07 7.00 10.22
C ALA A 19 -4.12 8.20 11.19
N ILE A 20 -3.86 9.43 10.73
CA ILE A 20 -3.90 10.62 11.60
C ILE A 20 -5.12 11.51 11.32
N ARG A 21 -5.58 11.54 10.07
CA ARG A 21 -6.71 12.35 9.66
C ARG A 21 -7.98 11.78 10.28
N ARG A 22 -8.69 12.61 11.04
CA ARG A 22 -10.02 12.30 11.56
C ARG A 22 -11.06 13.04 10.72
N GLN A 23 -12.11 12.33 10.30
CA GLN A 23 -13.20 12.93 9.53
C GLN A 23 -14.43 12.03 9.54
N GLY A 24 -15.57 12.61 9.92
CA GLY A 24 -16.84 11.90 9.94
C GLY A 24 -16.99 10.98 11.15
N HIS A 25 -18.18 10.42 11.31
CA HIS A 25 -18.57 9.60 12.45
C HIS A 25 -19.06 8.23 11.95
N ILE A 26 -18.65 7.16 12.62
CA ILE A 26 -19.20 5.81 12.38
C ILE A 26 -20.45 5.60 13.26
N GLU A 27 -20.37 6.04 14.51
CA GLU A 27 -21.47 6.01 15.47
C GLU A 27 -21.95 7.44 15.78
N MET A 28 -23.21 7.60 16.16
CA MET A 28 -23.70 8.92 16.59
C MET A 28 -23.15 9.29 17.97
N ASN A 29 -22.84 10.57 18.17
CA ASN A 29 -22.34 11.14 19.44
C ASN A 29 -20.94 10.69 19.90
N VAL A 30 -20.17 9.99 19.07
CA VAL A 30 -18.73 9.77 19.31
C VAL A 30 -17.90 10.84 18.59
N PRO A 31 -16.64 11.08 18.98
CA PRO A 31 -15.73 11.95 18.22
C PRO A 31 -15.44 11.40 16.83
N GLU A 32 -14.96 12.25 15.91
CA GLU A 32 -14.60 11.82 14.55
C GLU A 32 -13.60 10.65 14.56
N VAL A 33 -13.82 9.65 13.73
CA VAL A 33 -12.93 8.48 13.63
C VAL A 33 -11.75 8.78 12.71
N GLN A 34 -10.67 8.00 12.81
CA GLN A 34 -9.61 8.08 11.80
C GLN A 34 -10.18 7.65 10.46
N VAL A 35 -9.77 8.29 9.38
CA VAL A 35 -10.27 7.93 8.03
C VAL A 35 -9.92 6.48 7.70
N LEU A 36 -8.83 5.94 8.27
CA LEU A 36 -8.43 4.53 8.14
C LEU A 36 -9.39 3.54 8.83
N ASP A 37 -10.23 3.98 9.77
CA ASP A 37 -11.19 3.11 10.48
C ASP A 37 -12.35 2.68 9.57
N TYR A 38 -12.63 3.43 8.50
CA TYR A 38 -13.65 3.06 7.53
C TYR A 38 -13.19 1.88 6.67
N GLN A 39 -14.01 0.81 6.62
CA GLN A 39 -13.75 -0.35 5.77
C GLN A 39 -13.59 0.03 4.29
N THR A 40 -14.31 1.04 3.80
CA THR A 40 -14.16 1.57 2.44
C THR A 40 -12.79 2.20 2.20
N GLN A 41 -12.18 2.81 3.21
CA GLN A 41 -10.81 3.32 3.12
C GLN A 41 -9.79 2.20 3.14
N GLN A 42 -9.97 1.22 4.04
CA GLN A 42 -9.12 0.03 4.12
C GLN A 42 -9.12 -0.75 2.79
N TYR A 43 -10.30 -0.91 2.18
CA TYR A 43 -10.45 -1.56 0.87
C TYR A 43 -9.68 -0.84 -0.25
N ARG A 44 -9.53 0.49 -0.15
CA ARG A 44 -8.72 1.25 -1.13
C ARG A 44 -7.22 1.19 -0.85
N ILE A 45 -6.80 1.11 0.40
CA ILE A 45 -5.38 1.19 0.79
C ILE A 45 -4.72 -0.19 0.88
N PHE A 46 -5.30 -1.15 1.59
CA PHE A 46 -4.63 -2.41 1.91
C PHE A 46 -4.27 -3.26 0.68
N PRO A 47 -5.13 -3.38 -0.35
CA PRO A 47 -4.75 -4.07 -1.57
C PRO A 47 -3.56 -3.41 -2.29
N GLN A 48 -3.43 -2.08 -2.21
CA GLN A 48 -2.31 -1.36 -2.83
C GLN A 48 -0.99 -1.60 -2.08
N ILE A 49 -1.04 -1.74 -0.75
CA ILE A 49 0.13 -2.17 0.05
C ILE A 49 0.56 -3.57 -0.39
N ALA A 50 -0.38 -4.51 -0.45
CA ALA A 50 -0.09 -5.88 -0.87
C ALA A 50 0.51 -5.93 -2.29
N GLN A 51 -0.05 -5.14 -3.22
CA GLN A 51 0.44 -5.05 -4.59
C GLN A 51 1.85 -4.45 -4.67
N ALA A 52 2.19 -3.47 -3.85
CA ALA A 52 3.56 -2.92 -3.79
C ALA A 52 4.60 -3.99 -3.40
N TYR A 53 4.28 -4.83 -2.42
CA TYR A 53 5.13 -5.97 -2.04
C TYR A 53 5.17 -7.05 -3.12
N ALA A 54 4.04 -7.38 -3.75
CA ALA A 54 4.00 -8.32 -4.85
C ALA A 54 4.93 -7.87 -6.01
N PHE A 55 4.87 -6.59 -6.40
CA PHE A 55 5.77 -6.06 -7.43
C PHE A 55 7.25 -6.05 -7.02
N LEU A 56 7.55 -5.83 -5.74
CA LEU A 56 8.90 -5.92 -5.22
C LEU A 56 9.45 -7.34 -5.38
N PHE A 57 8.73 -8.34 -4.86
CA PHE A 57 9.18 -9.74 -4.89
C PHE A 57 9.26 -10.28 -6.31
N THR A 58 8.24 -10.05 -7.14
CA THR A 58 8.28 -10.44 -8.57
C THR A 58 9.47 -9.81 -9.29
N GLY A 59 9.77 -8.53 -9.00
CA GLY A 59 10.93 -7.86 -9.59
C GLY A 59 12.27 -8.48 -9.17
N LEU A 60 12.41 -8.92 -7.92
CA LEU A 60 13.61 -9.61 -7.43
C LEU A 60 13.77 -10.98 -8.11
N GLU A 61 12.70 -11.77 -8.16
CA GLU A 61 12.71 -13.10 -8.80
C GLU A 61 13.06 -13.03 -10.29
N VAL A 62 12.48 -12.09 -11.02
CA VAL A 62 12.78 -11.90 -12.45
C VAL A 62 14.26 -11.55 -12.67
N MET A 63 14.82 -10.70 -11.81
CA MET A 63 16.24 -10.34 -11.89
C MET A 63 17.15 -11.51 -11.54
N GLU A 64 16.76 -12.35 -10.59
CA GLU A 64 17.49 -13.58 -10.27
C GLU A 64 17.48 -14.57 -11.42
N MET A 65 16.31 -14.82 -12.03
CA MET A 65 16.18 -15.67 -13.22
C MET A 65 17.06 -15.17 -14.37
N TYR A 66 17.06 -13.85 -14.64
CA TYR A 66 17.91 -13.25 -15.67
C TYR A 66 19.41 -13.49 -15.41
N LYS A 67 19.86 -13.32 -14.15
CA LYS A 67 21.26 -13.58 -13.77
C LYS A 67 21.65 -15.05 -13.96
N LYS A 68 20.77 -15.97 -13.60
CA LYS A 68 20.99 -17.41 -13.80
C LYS A 68 21.13 -17.77 -15.28
N MET A 69 20.30 -17.18 -16.15
CA MET A 69 20.35 -17.43 -17.60
C MET A 69 21.55 -16.79 -18.29
N SER A 70 22.01 -15.63 -17.82
CA SER A 70 23.15 -14.91 -18.43
C SER A 70 24.53 -15.39 -17.95
N ALA A 71 24.56 -16.18 -16.88
CA ALA A 71 25.78 -16.80 -16.35
C ALA A 71 26.05 -18.20 -16.93
N GLY A 72 25.13 -18.75 -17.73
CA GLY A 72 25.31 -19.99 -18.51
C GLY A 72 25.50 -19.67 -19.99
#